data_AF-D8LIU5-F1
#
_entry.id   AF-D8LIU5-F1
#
_cell.length_a   1.000
_cell.length_b   1.000
_cell.length_c   1.000
_cell.angle_alpha   90.00
_cell.angle_beta   90.00
_cell.angle_gamma   90.00
#
_symmetry.space_group_name_H-M   'P 1'
#
loop_
_entity.id
_entity.type
_entity.pdbx_description
1 polymer ?
#
loop_
_entity_poly.entity_id
_entity_poly.type
_entity_poly.pdbx_seq_one_letter_code
_entity_poly.pdbx_strand_id
1 'polypeptide(L)'
;MDTGGGGGGGVDGGLASDERPGGTRLDFASNGQPAGGAEGTVASEKHRAPDGRLVEIRNVWADNLETEMVIIRELVEDYPYVAMDTEFPGVVARPVGDFNQPDFQYQTLRCNVDMLKMIQLGLSFANEKGELPEDGCCTWQFNFAFNLSEDMYAHDSIQLLKNSGIDFQGHERRGIDLQDFGELLMTSGLVLLPNVTWLSFHSGYDFGYLIKLLTCSNLPTQESDFFDLLQLYFPKIYDIKYLVSSQDGFHGGLNKLADDLKVERIGPMHQAGSDSLLTEQVFLKVADVYFNGVANLDQGKSRGKFAGQLYGYGGNQTGIYSGGGGGGGGGGKQRRHRDRCRRRRKHRHCCRDGHNNRRCDRSNRGQCNRHCRCLRFVGGGGGFDGGGDRGAGERRQLLRGGFGYGQPDDLG
;
A
#
# COMPACT_ATOMS: atom_id res chain seq x y z
N MET A 1 84.03 16.35 7.95
CA MET A 1 84.14 14.88 8.01
C MET A 1 83.21 14.37 6.93
N ASP A 2 83.71 14.38 5.69
CA ASP A 2 84.26 13.21 4.98
C ASP A 2 83.11 12.29 4.51
N THR A 3 82.71 12.45 3.23
CA THR A 3 82.95 11.52 2.08
C THR A 3 81.96 10.34 2.11
N GLY A 4 81.23 9.99 1.05
CA GLY A 4 81.52 9.90 -0.38
C GLY A 4 80.94 8.52 -0.80
N GLY A 5 80.00 8.45 -1.74
CA GLY A 5 80.17 7.79 -3.05
C GLY A 5 80.66 6.33 -2.97
N GLY A 6 80.04 5.30 -3.52
CA GLY A 6 79.10 5.15 -4.63
C GLY A 6 79.35 3.77 -5.27
N GLY A 7 78.40 3.29 -6.08
CA GLY A 7 78.69 2.39 -7.21
C GLY A 7 78.66 0.86 -7.00
N GLY A 8 77.68 0.22 -7.63
CA GLY A 8 77.96 -0.70 -8.75
C GLY A 8 78.05 -2.22 -8.48
N GLY A 9 77.17 -2.97 -9.17
CA GLY A 9 77.61 -4.02 -10.10
C GLY A 9 77.38 -5.50 -9.74
N GLY A 10 76.71 -6.21 -10.68
CA GLY A 10 76.97 -7.60 -11.09
C GLY A 10 76.25 -8.71 -10.30
N VAL A 11 75.29 -9.45 -10.88
CA VAL A 11 75.32 -10.57 -11.85
C VAL A 11 75.85 -11.93 -11.35
N ASP A 12 75.04 -12.94 -11.68
CA ASP A 12 75.31 -14.36 -11.93
C ASP A 12 75.29 -15.42 -10.81
N GLY A 13 74.49 -16.47 -11.08
CA GLY A 13 74.90 -17.86 -10.88
C GLY A 13 73.84 -18.79 -10.25
N GLY A 14 73.30 -19.73 -11.04
CA GLY A 14 72.69 -20.95 -10.45
C GLY A 14 71.71 -21.73 -11.33
N LEU A 15 72.23 -22.47 -12.31
CA LEU A 15 71.55 -23.48 -13.13
C LEU A 15 71.16 -24.74 -12.32
N ALA A 16 69.96 -25.28 -12.54
CA ALA A 16 69.70 -26.73 -12.52
C ALA A 16 68.40 -27.07 -13.30
N SER A 17 68.58 -27.89 -14.33
CA SER A 17 67.60 -28.61 -15.16
C SER A 17 66.90 -29.73 -14.37
N ASP A 18 65.61 -30.00 -14.60
CA ASP A 18 65.17 -31.01 -15.59
C ASP A 18 63.64 -31.25 -15.59
N GLU A 19 63.15 -31.51 -16.81
CA GLU A 19 61.97 -32.26 -17.29
C GLU A 19 60.53 -32.11 -16.75
N ARG A 20 59.65 -31.83 -17.72
CA ARG A 20 58.17 -32.02 -17.76
C ARG A 20 57.82 -33.50 -18.00
N PRO A 21 56.61 -34.01 -17.67
CA PRO A 21 55.44 -33.80 -18.55
C PRO A 21 54.04 -33.73 -17.89
N GLY A 22 53.14 -33.00 -18.55
CA GLY A 22 51.73 -33.39 -18.70
C GLY A 22 50.69 -32.60 -17.90
N GLY A 23 49.74 -31.97 -18.61
CA GLY A 23 48.38 -31.75 -18.08
C GLY A 23 47.80 -30.34 -18.18
N THR A 24 47.26 -30.02 -19.36
CA THR A 24 46.07 -29.16 -19.60
C THR A 24 45.97 -27.79 -18.91
N ARG A 25 46.39 -26.77 -19.67
CA ARG A 25 45.93 -25.37 -19.58
C ARG A 25 44.68 -25.23 -20.46
N LEU A 26 43.59 -24.71 -19.91
CA LEU A 26 42.49 -24.15 -20.69
C LEU A 26 42.42 -22.65 -20.43
N ASP A 27 42.38 -21.94 -21.53
CA ASP A 27 42.66 -20.53 -21.68
C ASP A 27 41.49 -19.63 -21.24
N PHE A 28 41.85 -18.48 -20.66
CA PHE A 28 40.99 -17.32 -20.54
C PHE A 28 40.71 -16.78 -21.95
N ALA A 29 39.53 -17.07 -22.50
CA ALA A 29 39.02 -16.44 -23.70
C ALA A 29 38.11 -15.26 -23.32
N SER A 30 38.63 -14.05 -23.55
CA SER A 30 37.84 -12.83 -23.73
C SER A 30 36.91 -13.01 -24.94
N ASN A 31 35.60 -12.77 -24.78
CA ASN A 31 34.70 -12.66 -25.93
C ASN A 31 33.61 -11.61 -25.69
N GLY A 32 33.66 -10.56 -26.50
CA GLY A 32 32.50 -9.94 -27.16
C GLY A 32 31.53 -9.12 -26.33
N GLN A 33 31.66 -7.79 -26.39
CA GLN A 33 30.52 -6.88 -26.23
C GLN A 33 29.50 -7.12 -27.35
N PRO A 34 28.20 -7.30 -27.07
CA PRO A 34 27.17 -6.99 -28.05
C PRO A 34 26.89 -5.49 -27.97
N ALA A 35 27.10 -4.82 -29.10
CA ALA A 35 26.61 -3.47 -29.35
C ALA A 35 25.09 -3.52 -29.56
N GLY A 36 24.38 -2.54 -28.98
CA GLY A 36 22.97 -2.25 -29.30
C GLY A 36 21.94 -2.96 -28.43
N GLY A 37 21.85 -2.58 -27.15
CA GLY A 37 20.70 -2.92 -26.31
C GLY A 37 19.57 -1.92 -26.53
N ALA A 38 18.40 -2.41 -26.95
CA ALA A 38 17.15 -1.71 -26.69
C ALA A 38 16.99 -1.61 -25.17
N GLU A 39 16.69 -0.42 -24.65
CA GLU A 39 16.39 -0.20 -23.23
C GLU A 39 15.20 -1.08 -22.83
N GLY A 40 15.48 -2.11 -22.04
CA GLY A 40 14.49 -3.06 -21.55
C GLY A 40 13.57 -2.39 -20.54
N THR A 41 12.28 -2.45 -20.81
CA THR A 41 11.17 -2.30 -19.86
C THR A 41 11.51 -2.95 -18.52
N VAL A 42 11.36 -2.22 -17.42
CA VAL A 42 11.85 -2.68 -16.10
C VAL A 42 11.20 -4.00 -15.70
N ALA A 43 12.04 -5.01 -15.50
CA ALA A 43 11.65 -6.37 -15.26
C ALA A 43 10.90 -6.53 -13.93
N SER A 44 9.79 -7.27 -13.97
CA SER A 44 9.19 -7.93 -12.82
C SER A 44 10.24 -8.66 -11.98
N GLU A 45 10.20 -8.53 -10.66
CA GLU A 45 11.11 -9.25 -9.77
C GLU A 45 10.49 -10.58 -9.34
N LYS A 46 11.17 -11.69 -9.61
CA LYS A 46 10.73 -13.02 -9.17
C LYS A 46 11.53 -13.45 -7.95
N HIS A 47 10.82 -13.70 -6.87
CA HIS A 47 11.36 -14.11 -5.58
C HIS A 47 10.95 -15.55 -5.29
N ARG A 48 11.83 -16.32 -4.65
CA ARG A 48 11.53 -17.70 -4.27
C ARG A 48 10.87 -17.72 -2.89
N ALA A 49 9.66 -18.25 -2.80
CA ALA A 49 8.98 -18.47 -1.53
C ALA A 49 9.54 -19.73 -0.81
N PRO A 50 9.21 -19.94 0.48
CA PRO A 50 9.73 -21.04 1.28
C PRO A 50 9.31 -22.43 0.76
N ASP A 51 8.14 -22.53 0.13
CA ASP A 51 7.63 -23.75 -0.52
C ASP A 51 8.27 -24.02 -1.89
N GLY A 52 9.19 -23.17 -2.34
CA GLY A 52 9.90 -23.26 -3.60
C GLY A 52 9.18 -22.60 -4.79
N ARG A 53 7.94 -22.11 -4.64
CA ARG A 53 7.22 -21.40 -5.70
C ARG A 53 7.89 -20.06 -6.00
N LEU A 54 7.85 -19.64 -7.27
CA LEU A 54 8.29 -18.31 -7.65
C LEU A 54 7.10 -17.36 -7.51
N VAL A 55 7.28 -16.30 -6.73
CA VAL A 55 6.30 -15.23 -6.54
C VAL A 55 6.84 -13.98 -7.23
N GLU A 56 6.01 -13.38 -8.07
CA GLU A 56 6.36 -12.17 -8.79
C GLU A 56 5.88 -10.92 -8.03
N ILE A 57 6.80 -9.98 -7.81
CA ILE A 57 6.49 -8.60 -7.43
C ILE A 57 6.71 -7.75 -8.67
N ARG A 58 5.62 -7.21 -9.21
CA ARG A 58 5.65 -6.48 -10.47
C ARG A 58 5.86 -5.00 -10.24
N ASN A 59 6.98 -4.48 -10.73
CA ASN A 59 7.25 -3.05 -10.71
C ASN A 59 6.40 -2.34 -11.77
N VAL A 60 5.69 -1.31 -11.33
CA VAL A 60 4.87 -0.43 -12.18
C VAL A 60 5.50 0.96 -12.19
N TRP A 61 5.70 1.48 -13.38
CA TRP A 61 6.24 2.79 -13.72
C TRP A 61 5.28 3.48 -14.69
N ALA A 62 5.57 4.71 -15.11
CA ALA A 62 4.67 5.46 -15.99
C ALA A 62 4.42 4.77 -17.35
N ASP A 63 5.38 4.01 -17.87
CA ASP A 63 5.33 3.36 -19.18
C ASP A 63 4.45 2.09 -19.23
N ASN A 64 4.24 1.42 -18.10
CA ASN A 64 3.39 0.22 -18.02
C ASN A 64 2.15 0.38 -17.12
N LEU A 65 1.91 1.56 -16.55
CA LEU A 65 0.80 1.81 -15.63
C LEU A 65 -0.56 1.38 -16.18
N GLU A 66 -0.93 1.80 -17.39
CA GLU A 66 -2.24 1.48 -17.97
C GLU A 66 -2.42 -0.03 -18.15
N THR A 67 -1.40 -0.71 -18.67
CA THR A 67 -1.41 -2.16 -18.90
C THR A 67 -1.65 -2.93 -17.61
N GLU A 68 -0.93 -2.59 -16.54
CA GLU A 68 -1.08 -3.28 -15.26
C GLU A 68 -2.41 -2.96 -14.57
N MET A 69 -2.92 -1.73 -14.71
CA MET A 69 -4.25 -1.38 -14.18
C MET A 69 -5.39 -2.11 -14.88
N VAL A 70 -5.24 -2.51 -16.16
CA VAL A 70 -6.21 -3.40 -16.83
C VAL A 70 -6.24 -4.78 -16.18
N ILE A 71 -5.06 -5.36 -15.91
CA ILE A 71 -4.96 -6.68 -15.28
C ILE A 71 -5.59 -6.63 -13.87
N ILE A 72 -5.27 -5.59 -13.09
CA ILE A 72 -5.81 -5.42 -11.73
C ILE A 72 -7.34 -5.29 -11.72
N ARG A 73 -7.94 -4.64 -12.73
CA ARG A 73 -9.40 -4.50 -12.86
C ARG A 73 -10.11 -5.85 -13.03
N GLU A 74 -9.50 -6.77 -13.77
CA GLU A 74 -10.03 -8.13 -13.93
C GLU A 74 -9.77 -8.94 -12.65
N LEU A 75 -8.59 -8.80 -12.07
CA LEU A 75 -8.15 -9.59 -10.92
C LEU A 75 -9.00 -9.36 -9.65
N VAL A 76 -9.39 -8.11 -9.38
CA VAL A 76 -10.12 -7.76 -8.15
C VAL A 76 -11.50 -8.44 -8.05
N GLU A 77 -12.07 -8.88 -9.17
CA GLU A 77 -13.34 -9.61 -9.16
C GLU A 77 -13.21 -10.99 -8.49
N ASP A 78 -12.11 -11.70 -8.75
CA ASP A 78 -11.83 -13.04 -8.21
C ASP A 78 -11.01 -13.00 -6.91
N TYR A 79 -10.19 -11.96 -6.73
CA TYR A 79 -9.28 -11.77 -5.59
C TYR A 79 -9.56 -10.43 -4.88
N PRO A 80 -10.71 -10.29 -4.17
CA PRO A 80 -11.15 -9.02 -3.60
C PRO A 80 -10.49 -8.65 -2.28
N TYR A 81 -9.51 -9.42 -1.78
CA TYR A 81 -8.73 -9.05 -0.59
C TYR A 81 -7.45 -8.37 -1.05
N VAL A 82 -7.38 -7.07 -0.82
CA VAL A 82 -6.28 -6.22 -1.25
C VAL A 82 -5.47 -5.85 -0.01
N ALA A 83 -4.25 -6.35 0.12
CA ALA A 83 -3.30 -5.89 1.12
C ALA A 83 -2.47 -4.74 0.58
N MET A 84 -2.16 -3.76 1.43
CA MET A 84 -1.43 -2.57 1.01
C MET A 84 -0.45 -2.06 2.04
N ASP A 85 0.55 -1.38 1.54
CA ASP A 85 1.55 -0.63 2.29
C ASP A 85 2.06 0.54 1.42
N THR A 86 2.55 1.61 2.04
CA THR A 86 3.13 2.74 1.30
C THR A 86 4.49 3.12 1.83
N GLU A 87 5.36 3.57 0.93
CA GLU A 87 6.64 4.20 1.29
C GLU A 87 6.57 5.69 0.99
N PHE A 88 6.98 6.51 1.95
CA PHE A 88 6.91 7.97 1.87
C PHE A 88 8.06 8.61 2.68
N PRO A 89 8.37 9.90 2.48
CA PRO A 89 9.59 10.50 2.99
C PRO A 89 9.51 10.92 4.48
N GLY A 90 8.83 10.11 5.30
CA GLY A 90 8.75 10.27 6.74
C GLY A 90 7.87 11.43 7.22
N VAL A 91 8.29 12.04 8.32
CA VAL A 91 7.57 13.10 9.03
C VAL A 91 8.54 14.27 9.22
N VAL A 92 8.19 15.43 8.66
CA VAL A 92 9.04 16.63 8.66
C VAL A 92 8.51 17.75 9.57
N ALA A 93 7.24 17.69 9.96
CA ALA A 93 6.62 18.69 10.81
C ALA A 93 5.76 18.12 11.93
N ARG A 94 5.56 18.93 12.96
CA ARG A 94 4.57 18.72 14.01
C ARG A 94 3.62 19.94 14.03
N PRO A 95 2.31 19.72 14.23
CA PRO A 95 1.36 20.81 14.27
C PRO A 95 1.63 21.69 15.50
N VAL A 96 1.53 23.01 15.32
CA VAL A 96 1.68 23.99 16.40
C VAL A 96 0.30 24.31 16.97
N GLY A 97 0.12 24.14 18.28
CA GLY A 97 -1.13 24.47 18.99
C GLY A 97 -1.41 23.56 20.18
N ASP A 98 -2.39 23.94 20.99
CA ASP A 98 -2.88 23.14 22.10
C ASP A 98 -3.90 22.12 21.59
N PHE A 99 -3.45 20.90 21.35
CA PHE A 99 -4.29 19.78 20.95
C PHE A 99 -4.37 18.75 22.08
N ASN A 100 -5.53 18.14 22.27
CA ASN A 100 -5.59 16.90 23.03
C ASN A 100 -4.83 15.81 22.25
N GLN A 101 -4.25 14.82 22.94
CA GLN A 101 -3.48 13.74 22.33
C GLN A 101 -4.16 13.09 21.10
N PRO A 102 -5.49 12.84 21.11
CA PRO A 102 -6.20 12.37 19.92
C PRO A 102 -6.07 13.26 18.69
N ASP A 103 -6.44 14.52 18.85
CA ASP A 103 -6.40 15.50 17.77
C ASP A 103 -4.95 15.70 17.31
N PHE A 104 -3.98 15.63 18.22
CA PHE A 104 -2.58 15.80 17.89
C PHE A 104 -2.07 14.73 16.89
N GLN A 105 -2.48 13.47 17.05
CA GLN A 105 -2.05 12.39 16.14
C GLN A 105 -2.58 12.60 14.73
N TYR A 106 -3.90 12.84 14.60
CA TYR A 106 -4.50 13.13 13.29
C TYR A 106 -3.95 14.42 12.67
N GLN A 107 -3.79 15.50 13.45
CA GLN A 107 -3.21 16.74 12.92
C GLN A 107 -1.74 16.57 12.49
N THR A 108 -0.98 15.68 13.13
CA THR A 108 0.38 15.35 12.69
C THR A 108 0.36 14.61 11.37
N LEU A 109 -0.50 13.59 11.23
CA LEU A 109 -0.72 12.89 9.96
C LEU A 109 -1.11 13.87 8.86
N ARG A 110 -2.18 14.64 9.07
CA ARG A 110 -2.70 15.62 8.10
C ARG A 110 -1.62 16.57 7.60
N CYS A 111 -0.90 17.20 8.53
CA CYS A 111 0.13 18.18 8.22
C CYS A 111 1.22 17.58 7.31
N ASN A 112 1.68 16.38 7.60
CA ASN A 112 2.75 15.75 6.83
C ASN A 112 2.26 15.18 5.49
N VAL A 113 1.11 14.51 5.48
CA VAL A 113 0.52 13.96 4.24
C VAL A 113 0.22 15.08 3.25
N ASP A 114 -0.28 16.23 3.68
CA ASP A 114 -0.57 17.36 2.79
C ASP A 114 0.71 17.92 2.13
N MET A 115 1.82 17.97 2.88
CA MET A 115 3.09 18.54 2.42
C MET A 115 3.96 17.59 1.59
N LEU A 116 3.90 16.29 1.89
CA LEU A 116 4.81 15.30 1.33
C LEU A 116 4.16 14.54 0.16
N LYS A 117 5.00 13.90 -0.65
CA LYS A 117 4.57 13.03 -1.76
C LYS A 117 4.84 11.57 -1.40
N MET A 118 3.92 10.69 -1.77
CA MET A 118 4.11 9.24 -1.71
C MET A 118 5.22 8.83 -2.70
N ILE A 119 6.05 7.85 -2.33
CA ILE A 119 7.15 7.33 -3.16
C ILE A 119 6.75 5.99 -3.78
N GLN A 120 6.20 5.06 -2.99
CA GLN A 120 5.67 3.79 -3.48
C GLN A 120 4.32 3.43 -2.85
N LEU A 121 3.54 2.64 -3.59
CA LEU A 121 2.37 1.90 -3.11
C LEU A 121 2.53 0.43 -3.50
N GLY A 122 2.34 -0.47 -2.55
CA GLY A 122 2.26 -1.90 -2.80
C GLY A 122 0.82 -2.36 -2.69
N LEU A 123 0.37 -3.16 -3.65
CA LEU A 123 -0.93 -3.85 -3.60
C LEU A 123 -0.71 -5.34 -3.82
N SER A 124 -1.14 -6.16 -2.86
CA SER A 124 -1.15 -7.62 -2.96
C SER A 124 -2.58 -8.16 -2.93
N PHE A 125 -2.84 -9.19 -3.72
CA PHE A 125 -4.19 -9.69 -3.98
C PHE A 125 -4.34 -11.16 -3.56
N ALA A 126 -5.39 -11.42 -2.79
CA ALA A 126 -5.83 -12.75 -2.41
C ALA A 126 -7.36 -12.88 -2.52
N ASN A 127 -7.82 -14.12 -2.53
CA ASN A 127 -9.25 -14.42 -2.41
C ASN A 127 -9.67 -14.59 -0.94
N GLU A 128 -10.96 -14.84 -0.71
CA GLU A 128 -11.54 -15.02 0.64
C GLU A 128 -10.88 -16.13 1.48
N LYS A 129 -10.23 -17.10 0.83
CA LYS A 129 -9.53 -18.21 1.47
C LYS A 129 -8.04 -17.92 1.72
N GLY A 130 -7.55 -16.78 1.26
CA GLY A 130 -6.13 -16.44 1.30
C GLY A 130 -5.30 -17.13 0.22
N GLU A 131 -5.94 -17.62 -0.85
CA GLU A 131 -5.24 -18.18 -2.00
C GLU A 131 -4.80 -17.04 -2.93
N LEU A 132 -3.58 -17.16 -3.48
CA LEU A 132 -3.01 -16.20 -4.42
C LEU A 132 -3.42 -16.54 -5.86
N PRO A 133 -3.37 -15.58 -6.79
CA PRO A 133 -3.51 -15.83 -8.23
C PRO A 133 -2.60 -16.95 -8.74
N GLU A 134 -3.18 -17.94 -9.44
CA GLU A 134 -2.45 -19.11 -9.94
C GLU A 134 -1.41 -18.74 -11.01
N ASP A 135 -1.65 -17.65 -11.75
CA ASP A 135 -0.78 -17.16 -12.83
C ASP A 135 0.52 -16.47 -12.33
N GLY A 136 0.74 -16.43 -11.01
CA GLY A 136 2.05 -16.19 -10.40
C GLY A 136 2.38 -14.75 -10.00
N CYS A 137 1.63 -13.76 -10.46
CA CYS A 137 1.74 -12.37 -9.99
C CYS A 137 0.56 -12.01 -9.09
N CYS A 138 0.85 -11.85 -7.80
CA CYS A 138 -0.12 -11.42 -6.81
C CYS A 138 0.14 -10.01 -6.30
N THR A 139 1.28 -9.40 -6.63
CA THR A 139 1.75 -8.16 -6.00
C THR A 139 2.24 -7.15 -7.03
N TRP A 140 1.74 -5.93 -6.94
CA TRP A 140 2.16 -4.78 -7.73
C TRP A 140 2.83 -3.74 -6.84
N GLN A 141 3.97 -3.22 -7.30
CA GLN A 141 4.72 -2.14 -6.66
C GLN A 141 4.71 -0.92 -7.58
N PHE A 142 3.85 0.05 -7.27
CA PHE A 142 3.75 1.31 -8.00
C PHE A 142 4.85 2.27 -7.54
N ASN A 143 5.63 2.77 -8.49
CA ASN A 143 6.73 3.69 -8.24
C ASN A 143 6.36 5.09 -8.73
N PHE A 144 6.15 6.04 -7.81
CA PHE A 144 5.65 7.38 -8.13
C PHE A 144 6.77 8.37 -8.44
N ALA A 145 6.44 9.41 -9.20
CA ALA A 145 7.37 10.49 -9.51
C ALA A 145 7.82 11.20 -8.22
N PHE A 146 9.15 11.23 -7.99
CA PHE A 146 9.75 11.86 -6.81
C PHE A 146 11.12 12.43 -7.14
N ASN A 147 11.39 13.69 -6.76
CA ASN A 147 12.65 14.37 -7.04
C ASN A 147 13.30 14.87 -5.74
N LEU A 148 14.46 14.31 -5.39
CA LEU A 148 15.22 14.70 -4.20
C LEU A 148 15.75 16.15 -4.21
N SER A 149 15.73 16.83 -5.35
CA SER A 149 16.15 18.23 -5.47
C SER A 149 14.98 19.20 -5.28
N GLU A 150 13.74 18.75 -5.48
CA GLU A 150 12.54 19.60 -5.48
C GLU A 150 11.60 19.28 -4.31
N ASP A 151 11.45 18.00 -3.97
CA ASP A 151 10.47 17.52 -3.00
C ASP A 151 10.99 17.58 -1.57
N MET A 152 10.09 17.86 -0.63
CA MET A 152 10.41 17.84 0.80
C MET A 152 10.53 16.39 1.32
N TYR A 153 11.47 16.17 2.24
CA TYR A 153 11.66 14.87 2.87
C TYR A 153 12.38 14.94 4.22
N ALA A 154 12.20 13.92 5.05
CA ALA A 154 13.05 13.66 6.21
C ALA A 154 14.34 12.92 5.78
N HIS A 155 15.51 13.43 6.18
CA HIS A 155 16.80 12.88 5.76
C HIS A 155 16.94 11.39 6.10
N ASP A 156 16.63 11.02 7.35
CA ASP A 156 16.77 9.64 7.84
C ASP A 156 15.87 8.66 7.07
N SER A 157 14.66 9.09 6.69
CA SER A 157 13.74 8.28 5.89
C SER A 157 14.29 8.03 4.49
N ILE A 158 14.85 9.04 3.82
CA ILE A 158 15.48 8.84 2.51
C ILE A 158 16.70 7.92 2.60
N GLN A 159 17.53 8.05 3.65
CA GLN A 159 18.67 7.14 3.82
C GLN A 159 18.22 5.70 4.04
N LEU A 160 17.18 5.48 4.86
CA LEU A 160 16.60 4.17 5.06
C LEU A 160 16.10 3.59 3.74
N LEU A 161 15.30 4.34 2.99
CA LEU A 161 14.76 3.90 1.69
C LEU A 161 15.86 3.60 0.65
N LYS A 162 16.92 4.42 0.60
CA LYS A 162 18.10 4.14 -0.25
C LYS A 162 18.76 2.82 0.14
N ASN A 163 18.94 2.58 1.42
CA ASN A 163 19.54 1.34 1.93
C ASN A 163 18.65 0.11 1.68
N SER A 164 17.34 0.32 1.58
CA SER A 164 16.34 -0.70 1.21
C SER A 164 16.25 -0.96 -0.29
N GLY A 165 17.00 -0.23 -1.11
CA GLY A 165 17.11 -0.45 -2.55
C GLY A 165 16.20 0.42 -3.42
N ILE A 166 15.60 1.50 -2.88
CA ILE A 166 14.80 2.43 -3.67
C ILE A 166 15.67 3.20 -4.68
N ASP A 167 15.36 3.05 -5.97
CA ASP A 167 16.01 3.78 -7.06
C ASP A 167 15.37 5.16 -7.29
N PHE A 168 15.82 6.15 -6.51
CA PHE A 168 15.36 7.54 -6.65
C PHE A 168 15.63 8.15 -8.03
N GLN A 169 16.63 7.68 -8.77
CA GLN A 169 16.87 8.16 -10.14
C GLN A 169 15.79 7.62 -11.10
N GLY A 170 15.36 6.37 -10.89
CA GLY A 170 14.20 5.78 -11.55
C GLY A 170 12.91 6.54 -11.24
N HIS A 171 12.65 6.86 -9.97
CA HIS A 171 11.49 7.66 -9.55
C HIS A 171 11.46 9.04 -10.23
N GLU A 172 12.60 9.72 -10.33
CA GLU A 172 12.67 11.03 -11.00
C GLU A 172 12.39 10.94 -12.51
N ARG A 173 12.86 9.88 -13.18
CA ARG A 173 12.81 9.78 -14.66
C ARG A 173 11.57 9.08 -15.20
N ARG A 174 11.06 8.08 -14.48
CA ARG A 174 10.04 7.12 -14.96
C ARG A 174 8.89 6.95 -13.97
N GLY A 175 8.91 7.69 -12.87
CA GLY A 175 7.89 7.59 -11.84
C GLY A 175 6.50 7.96 -12.36
N ILE A 176 5.49 7.28 -11.82
CA ILE A 176 4.08 7.50 -12.14
C ILE A 176 3.63 8.87 -11.63
N ASP A 177 2.92 9.64 -12.46
CA ASP A 177 2.21 10.82 -11.99
C ASP A 177 1.04 10.40 -11.08
N LEU A 178 0.94 11.05 -9.92
CA LEU A 178 -0.08 10.71 -8.93
C LEU A 178 -1.51 10.92 -9.48
N GLN A 179 -1.76 11.92 -10.32
CA GLN A 179 -3.10 12.16 -10.85
C GLN A 179 -3.49 11.09 -11.87
N ASP A 180 -2.56 10.66 -12.72
CA ASP A 180 -2.79 9.58 -13.69
C ASP A 180 -3.15 8.26 -12.96
N PHE A 181 -2.41 7.92 -11.90
CA PHE A 181 -2.75 6.78 -11.06
C PHE A 181 -4.10 6.95 -10.36
N GLY A 182 -4.38 8.13 -9.80
CA GLY A 182 -5.63 8.44 -9.12
C GLY A 182 -6.86 8.29 -10.04
N GLU A 183 -6.76 8.72 -11.29
CA GLU A 183 -7.80 8.52 -12.31
C GLU A 183 -8.07 7.03 -12.55
N LEU A 184 -7.02 6.24 -12.77
CA LEU A 184 -7.15 4.81 -13.04
C LEU A 184 -7.67 4.02 -11.83
N LEU A 185 -7.26 4.39 -10.62
CA LEU A 185 -7.72 3.81 -9.35
C LEU A 185 -9.20 4.09 -9.10
N MET A 186 -9.68 5.31 -9.42
CA MET A 186 -11.07 5.69 -9.19
C MET A 186 -12.07 4.78 -9.93
N THR A 187 -11.71 4.31 -11.13
CA THR A 187 -12.56 3.43 -11.95
C THR A 187 -12.04 2.01 -12.04
N SER A 188 -11.20 1.56 -11.10
CA SER A 188 -10.61 0.22 -11.14
C SER A 188 -11.49 -0.87 -10.53
N GLY A 189 -12.49 -0.49 -9.73
CA GLY A 189 -13.24 -1.41 -8.87
C GLY A 189 -12.57 -1.67 -7.50
N LEU A 190 -11.38 -1.13 -7.23
CA LEU A 190 -10.71 -1.30 -5.93
C LEU A 190 -11.31 -0.45 -4.80
N VAL A 191 -11.88 0.70 -5.15
CA VAL A 191 -12.43 1.69 -4.21
C VAL A 191 -13.93 1.88 -4.43
N LEU A 192 -14.63 2.44 -3.45
CA LEU A 192 -16.08 2.69 -3.45
C LEU A 192 -16.97 1.43 -3.49
N LEU A 193 -16.37 0.24 -3.54
CA LEU A 193 -17.08 -1.03 -3.65
C LEU A 193 -17.03 -1.82 -2.33
N PRO A 194 -18.18 -2.28 -1.79
CA PRO A 194 -18.24 -2.95 -0.48
C PRO A 194 -17.78 -4.40 -0.50
N ASN A 195 -17.60 -5.02 -1.67
CA ASN A 195 -17.08 -6.37 -1.82
C ASN A 195 -15.54 -6.42 -1.71
N VAL A 196 -14.84 -5.30 -1.87
CA VAL A 196 -13.38 -5.24 -1.72
C VAL A 196 -13.02 -5.07 -0.25
N THR A 197 -12.08 -5.90 0.22
CA THR A 197 -11.57 -5.91 1.59
C THR A 197 -10.13 -5.42 1.60
N TRP A 198 -9.90 -4.28 2.25
CA TRP A 198 -8.57 -3.68 2.39
C TRP A 198 -7.87 -4.18 3.66
N LEU A 199 -6.66 -4.73 3.53
CA LEU A 199 -5.83 -5.28 4.61
C LEU A 199 -4.57 -4.44 4.81
N SER A 200 -4.36 -3.92 6.01
CA SER A 200 -3.29 -2.95 6.25
C SER A 200 -2.58 -3.18 7.58
N PHE A 201 -1.45 -2.51 7.81
CA PHE A 201 -0.76 -2.55 9.10
C PHE A 201 -0.37 -1.15 9.55
N HIS A 202 -0.95 -0.66 10.66
CA HIS A 202 -0.63 0.66 11.23
C HIS A 202 -0.83 1.82 10.24
N SER A 203 -2.00 1.82 9.62
CA SER A 203 -2.19 2.33 8.26
C SER A 203 -2.72 3.75 8.13
N GLY A 204 -2.60 4.55 9.19
CA GLY A 204 -3.11 5.92 9.19
C GLY A 204 -2.54 6.75 8.04
N TYR A 205 -1.21 6.76 7.89
CA TYR A 205 -0.55 7.52 6.83
C TYR A 205 -0.87 6.95 5.44
N ASP A 206 -0.90 5.63 5.28
CA ASP A 206 -1.20 4.96 3.99
C ASP A 206 -2.56 5.42 3.45
N PHE A 207 -3.60 5.31 4.27
CA PHE A 207 -4.93 5.78 3.90
C PHE A 207 -5.01 7.30 3.81
N GLY A 208 -4.22 8.03 4.60
CA GLY A 208 -4.06 9.47 4.45
C GLY A 208 -3.63 9.84 3.03
N TYR A 209 -2.57 9.22 2.51
CA TYR A 209 -2.12 9.47 1.15
C TYR A 209 -3.14 9.03 0.10
N LEU A 210 -3.79 7.87 0.27
CA LEU A 210 -4.81 7.41 -0.67
C LEU A 210 -6.04 8.34 -0.70
N ILE A 211 -6.48 8.87 0.44
CA ILE A 211 -7.58 9.86 0.48
C ILE A 211 -7.15 11.18 -0.17
N LYS A 212 -5.94 11.68 0.10
CA LYS A 212 -5.39 12.87 -0.58
C LYS A 212 -5.37 12.68 -2.10
N LEU A 213 -4.91 11.51 -2.56
CA LEU A 213 -4.89 11.11 -3.96
C LEU A 213 -6.29 11.11 -4.57
N LEU A 214 -7.22 10.34 -4.00
CA LEU A 214 -8.58 10.13 -4.55
C LEU A 214 -9.43 11.40 -4.53
N THR A 215 -9.22 12.28 -3.55
CA THR A 215 -9.95 13.56 -3.45
C THR A 215 -9.26 14.71 -4.18
N CYS A 216 -8.02 14.51 -4.64
CA CYS A 216 -7.17 15.55 -5.24
C CYS A 216 -7.14 16.83 -4.39
N SER A 217 -7.19 16.68 -3.06
CA SER A 217 -7.36 17.76 -2.10
C SER A 217 -6.56 17.47 -0.83
N ASN A 218 -6.23 18.52 -0.08
CA ASN A 218 -5.69 18.35 1.27
C ASN A 218 -6.68 17.58 2.15
N LEU A 219 -6.15 16.86 3.13
CA LEU A 219 -6.95 16.07 4.05
C LEU A 219 -7.89 16.95 4.88
N PRO A 220 -9.07 16.44 5.27
CA PRO A 220 -10.03 17.20 6.06
C PRO A 220 -9.43 17.74 7.36
N THR A 221 -9.88 18.92 7.81
CA THR A 221 -9.38 19.50 9.06
C THR A 221 -9.78 18.67 10.28
N GLN A 222 -10.99 18.11 10.27
CA GLN A 222 -11.52 17.29 11.36
C GLN A 222 -11.30 15.80 11.09
N GLU A 223 -10.91 15.04 12.12
CA GLU A 223 -10.71 13.58 12.01
C GLU A 223 -12.00 12.86 11.61
N SER A 224 -13.16 13.30 12.11
CA SER A 224 -14.46 12.74 11.74
C SER A 224 -14.70 12.76 10.23
N ASP A 225 -14.41 13.89 9.59
CA ASP A 225 -14.66 14.10 8.17
C ASP A 225 -13.69 13.25 7.32
N PHE A 226 -12.48 13.00 7.84
CA PHE A 226 -11.56 12.03 7.25
C PHE A 226 -12.11 10.61 7.32
N PHE A 227 -12.65 10.19 8.46
CA PHE A 227 -13.27 8.86 8.58
C PHE A 227 -14.53 8.71 7.73
N ASP A 228 -15.30 9.78 7.53
CA ASP A 228 -16.45 9.77 6.60
C ASP A 228 -15.99 9.50 5.15
N LEU A 229 -14.91 10.15 4.70
CA LEU A 229 -14.31 9.87 3.40
C LEU A 229 -13.69 8.48 3.34
N LEU A 230 -12.99 8.06 4.40
CA LEU A 230 -12.38 6.74 4.48
C LEU A 230 -13.42 5.63 4.31
N GLN A 231 -14.55 5.71 5.02
CA GLN A 231 -15.63 4.74 4.92
C GLN A 231 -16.32 4.76 3.55
N LEU A 232 -16.37 5.92 2.88
CA LEU A 232 -16.90 6.04 1.54
C LEU A 232 -16.00 5.31 0.51
N TYR A 233 -14.70 5.64 0.49
CA TYR A 233 -13.77 5.08 -0.49
C TYR A 233 -13.35 3.65 -0.18
N PHE A 234 -13.31 3.27 1.10
CA PHE A 234 -12.81 1.98 1.57
C PHE A 234 -13.81 1.38 2.59
N PRO A 235 -14.95 0.82 2.13
CA PRO A 235 -16.04 0.42 3.02
C PRO A 235 -15.67 -0.71 4.00
N LYS A 236 -14.63 -1.49 3.69
CA LYS A 236 -14.20 -2.63 4.50
C LYS A 236 -12.67 -2.65 4.63
N ILE A 237 -12.18 -2.20 5.78
CA ILE A 237 -10.76 -2.16 6.16
C ILE A 237 -10.51 -3.04 7.38
N TYR A 238 -9.41 -3.78 7.38
CA TYR A 238 -8.83 -4.40 8.57
C TYR A 238 -7.38 -3.95 8.79
N ASP A 239 -7.17 -3.14 9.82
CA ASP A 239 -5.82 -2.81 10.29
C ASP A 239 -5.32 -3.90 11.24
N ILE A 240 -4.35 -4.69 10.78
CA ILE A 240 -3.76 -5.82 11.51
C ILE A 240 -3.18 -5.36 12.84
N LYS A 241 -2.56 -4.17 12.88
CA LYS A 241 -1.98 -3.64 14.13
C LYS A 241 -3.08 -3.42 15.16
N TYR A 242 -4.25 -2.95 14.75
CA TYR A 242 -5.42 -2.84 15.61
C TYR A 242 -5.97 -4.21 16.05
N LEU A 243 -6.07 -5.17 15.12
CA LEU A 243 -6.51 -6.54 15.41
C LEU A 243 -5.69 -7.14 16.56
N VAL A 244 -4.36 -7.21 16.43
CA VAL A 244 -3.48 -7.87 17.40
C VAL A 244 -3.32 -7.10 18.71
N SER A 245 -3.40 -5.77 18.66
CA SER A 245 -3.33 -4.94 19.89
C SER A 245 -4.53 -5.18 20.81
N SER A 246 -5.66 -5.61 20.24
CA SER A 246 -6.89 -5.88 20.99
C SER A 246 -6.95 -7.28 21.64
N GLN A 247 -6.07 -8.20 21.22
CA GLN A 247 -6.09 -9.60 21.64
C GLN A 247 -4.96 -9.92 22.63
N ASP A 248 -3.73 -9.48 22.35
CA ASP A 248 -2.53 -9.96 23.08
C ASP A 248 -1.54 -8.86 23.52
N GLY A 249 -1.87 -7.57 23.38
CA GLY A 249 -0.96 -6.49 23.76
C GLY A 249 0.37 -6.51 22.99
N PHE A 250 0.35 -6.96 21.73
CA PHE A 250 1.54 -7.02 20.89
C PHE A 250 2.18 -5.64 20.69
N HIS A 251 3.44 -5.52 21.09
CA HIS A 251 4.30 -4.36 20.84
C HIS A 251 5.37 -4.73 19.81
N GLY A 252 5.42 -4.00 18.68
CA GLY A 252 6.28 -4.33 17.54
C GLY A 252 5.76 -3.83 16.19
N GLY A 253 6.63 -3.85 15.17
CA GLY A 253 6.27 -3.61 13.77
C GLY A 253 5.88 -4.89 13.03
N LEU A 254 5.57 -4.75 11.73
CA LEU A 254 5.12 -5.85 10.87
C LEU A 254 6.10 -7.03 10.85
N ASN A 255 7.40 -6.76 10.66
CA ASN A 255 8.44 -7.81 10.64
C ASN A 255 8.47 -8.65 11.92
N LYS A 256 8.38 -8.00 13.10
CA LYS A 256 8.35 -8.73 14.37
C LYS A 256 7.09 -9.62 14.47
N LEU A 257 5.95 -9.11 14.00
CA LEU A 257 4.72 -9.90 14.01
C LEU A 257 4.82 -11.11 13.07
N ALA A 258 5.42 -10.93 11.89
CA ALA A 258 5.70 -12.01 10.96
C ALA A 258 6.62 -13.07 11.59
N ASP A 259 7.71 -12.66 12.25
CA ASP A 259 8.63 -13.55 12.96
C ASP A 259 7.95 -14.35 14.09
N ASP A 260 7.08 -13.68 14.86
CA ASP A 260 6.29 -14.30 15.93
C ASP A 260 5.31 -15.33 15.37
N LEU A 261 4.69 -15.05 14.21
CA LEU A 261 3.74 -15.92 13.51
C LEU A 261 4.39 -16.93 12.54
N LYS A 262 5.72 -16.93 12.43
CA LYS A 262 6.50 -17.79 11.51
C LYS A 262 6.07 -17.62 10.04
N VAL A 263 5.87 -16.37 9.64
CA VAL A 263 5.64 -15.97 8.24
C VAL A 263 6.96 -15.43 7.69
N GLU A 264 7.44 -16.03 6.60
CA GLU A 264 8.69 -15.60 5.95
C GLU A 264 8.42 -14.54 4.89
N ARG A 265 9.20 -13.46 4.90
CA ARG A 265 9.11 -12.38 3.93
C ARG A 265 9.57 -12.83 2.54
N ILE A 266 8.86 -12.35 1.52
CA ILE A 266 9.21 -12.52 0.11
C ILE A 266 9.45 -11.13 -0.49
N GLY A 267 10.64 -10.90 -1.04
CA GLY A 267 11.06 -9.60 -1.57
C GLY A 267 11.83 -8.74 -0.57
N PRO A 268 12.31 -7.57 -1.01
CA PRO A 268 13.11 -6.66 -0.19
C PRO A 268 12.30 -6.07 0.97
N MET A 269 12.89 -5.92 2.14
CA MET A 269 12.24 -5.25 3.29
C MET A 269 12.20 -3.73 3.07
N HIS A 270 11.14 -3.06 3.53
CA HIS A 270 10.94 -1.61 3.35
C HIS A 270 10.85 -1.20 1.87
N GLN A 271 10.12 -2.02 1.12
CA GLN A 271 9.57 -1.63 -0.17
C GLN A 271 8.10 -2.06 -0.19
N ALA A 272 7.26 -1.16 -0.68
CA ALA A 272 5.82 -1.26 -0.49
C ALA A 272 5.23 -2.58 -1.04
N GLY A 273 5.75 -3.11 -2.15
CA GLY A 273 5.30 -4.37 -2.73
C GLY A 273 5.49 -5.54 -1.77
N SER A 274 6.73 -5.77 -1.33
CA SER A 274 7.10 -6.83 -0.39
C SER A 274 6.40 -6.69 0.97
N ASP A 275 6.28 -5.45 1.48
CA ASP A 275 5.59 -5.17 2.74
C ASP A 275 4.06 -5.39 2.63
N SER A 276 3.44 -5.08 1.48
CA SER A 276 2.03 -5.41 1.24
C SER A 276 1.78 -6.92 1.16
N LEU A 277 2.71 -7.68 0.56
CA LEU A 277 2.62 -9.14 0.49
C LEU A 277 2.80 -9.78 1.87
N LEU A 278 3.74 -9.26 2.67
CA LEU A 278 3.90 -9.71 4.06
C LEU A 278 2.66 -9.37 4.90
N THR A 279 2.06 -8.19 4.69
CA THR A 279 0.81 -7.76 5.34
C THR A 279 -0.33 -8.74 5.06
N GLU A 280 -0.52 -9.17 3.82
CA GLU A 280 -1.50 -10.18 3.43
C GLU A 280 -1.28 -11.51 4.17
N GLN A 281 -0.06 -12.05 4.12
CA GLN A 281 0.26 -13.35 4.72
C GLN A 281 0.11 -13.32 6.24
N VAL A 282 0.52 -12.22 6.88
CA VAL A 282 0.33 -11.99 8.31
C VAL A 282 -1.15 -11.89 8.66
N PHE A 283 -1.96 -11.20 7.86
CA PHE A 283 -3.41 -11.11 8.10
C PHE A 283 -4.05 -12.50 8.16
N LEU A 284 -3.74 -13.36 7.18
CA LEU A 284 -4.28 -14.73 7.14
C LEU A 284 -3.91 -15.51 8.40
N LYS A 285 -2.65 -15.44 8.83
CA LYS A 285 -2.21 -16.07 10.09
C LYS A 285 -2.87 -15.49 11.33
N VAL A 286 -3.05 -14.17 11.39
CA VAL A 286 -3.76 -13.51 12.49
C VAL A 286 -5.22 -13.95 12.53
N ALA A 287 -5.90 -14.00 11.38
CA ALA A 287 -7.28 -14.46 11.27
C ALA A 287 -7.42 -15.90 11.77
N ASP A 288 -6.52 -16.81 11.35
CA ASP A 288 -6.54 -18.21 11.77
C ASP A 288 -6.28 -18.37 13.27
N VAL A 289 -5.22 -17.76 13.79
CA VAL A 289 -4.78 -17.94 15.18
C VAL A 289 -5.73 -17.28 16.18
N TYR A 290 -6.20 -16.07 15.89
CA TYR A 290 -6.96 -15.27 16.87
C TYR A 290 -8.46 -15.29 16.66
N PHE A 291 -8.92 -15.60 15.45
CA PHE A 291 -10.34 -15.49 15.09
C PHE A 291 -10.92 -16.81 14.56
N ASN A 292 -10.15 -17.90 14.49
CA ASN A 292 -10.55 -19.16 13.87
C ASN A 292 -10.94 -18.98 12.39
N GLY A 293 -10.19 -18.16 11.67
CA GLY A 293 -10.31 -17.93 10.24
C GLY A 293 -11.02 -16.63 9.85
N VAL A 294 -10.81 -16.22 8.59
CA VAL A 294 -11.31 -14.95 8.01
C VAL A 294 -12.84 -14.85 8.09
N ALA A 295 -13.55 -15.95 7.83
CA ALA A 295 -15.02 -15.96 7.88
C ALA A 295 -15.59 -15.58 9.26
N ASN A 296 -14.90 -15.96 10.34
CA ASN A 296 -15.31 -15.62 11.71
C ASN A 296 -14.93 -14.18 12.09
N LEU A 297 -13.82 -13.66 11.55
CA LEU A 297 -13.45 -12.25 11.69
C LEU A 297 -14.46 -11.33 10.97
N ASP A 298 -14.95 -11.74 9.81
CA ASP A 298 -15.84 -10.95 8.95
C ASP A 298 -17.35 -11.10 9.28
N GLN A 299 -17.68 -11.63 10.45
CA GLN A 299 -19.08 -11.81 10.86
C GLN A 299 -19.39 -11.26 12.25
N GLY A 300 -20.67 -10.94 12.44
CA GLY A 300 -21.27 -10.61 13.72
C GLY A 300 -20.51 -9.55 14.52
N LYS A 301 -20.19 -9.88 15.78
CA LYS A 301 -19.54 -8.96 16.72
C LYS A 301 -18.09 -8.66 16.36
N SER A 302 -17.37 -9.60 15.73
CA SER A 302 -15.97 -9.41 15.33
C SER A 302 -15.88 -8.32 14.27
N ARG A 303 -16.66 -8.46 13.19
CA ARG A 303 -16.72 -7.43 12.13
C ARG A 303 -17.08 -6.07 12.68
N GLY A 304 -18.12 -5.97 13.52
CA GLY A 304 -18.55 -4.71 14.11
C GLY A 304 -17.52 -4.06 15.05
N LYS A 305 -16.55 -4.83 15.58
CA LYS A 305 -15.48 -4.33 16.43
C LYS A 305 -14.24 -3.90 15.64
N PHE A 306 -13.93 -4.57 14.53
CA PHE A 306 -12.64 -4.44 13.86
C PHE A 306 -12.69 -3.75 12.49
N ALA A 307 -13.80 -3.90 11.76
CA ALA A 307 -13.89 -3.32 10.42
C ALA A 307 -13.89 -1.79 10.48
N GLY A 308 -13.11 -1.17 9.60
CA GLY A 308 -13.00 0.29 9.47
C GLY A 308 -12.23 0.97 10.61
N GLN A 309 -11.60 0.21 11.51
CA GLN A 309 -10.81 0.76 12.61
C GLN A 309 -9.36 0.88 12.19
N LEU A 310 -8.77 2.07 12.37
CA LEU A 310 -7.34 2.32 12.17
C LEU A 310 -6.62 2.40 13.52
N TYR A 311 -5.45 1.78 13.62
CA TYR A 311 -4.66 1.83 14.85
C TYR A 311 -4.20 3.26 15.15
N GLY A 312 -4.49 3.78 16.34
CA GLY A 312 -4.11 5.14 16.76
C GLY A 312 -5.12 6.25 16.42
N TYR A 313 -6.20 5.96 15.69
CA TYR A 313 -7.15 6.98 15.21
C TYR A 313 -8.60 6.62 15.57
N GLY A 314 -9.52 7.57 15.42
CA GLY A 314 -10.96 7.32 15.55
C GLY A 314 -11.41 6.89 16.96
N GLY A 315 -10.67 7.28 18.00
CA GLY A 315 -10.91 6.88 19.38
C GLY A 315 -10.19 5.59 19.82
N ASN A 316 -9.41 4.96 18.94
CA ASN A 316 -8.65 3.73 19.22
C ASN A 316 -7.22 3.97 19.76
N GLN A 317 -7.01 5.09 20.44
CA GLN A 317 -5.68 5.45 20.93
C GLN A 317 -5.31 4.61 22.14
N THR A 318 -4.49 3.59 21.91
CA THR A 318 -3.74 2.96 22.98
C THR A 318 -2.70 3.97 23.46
N GLY A 319 -2.88 4.52 24.66
CA GLY A 319 -1.97 5.51 25.21
C GLY A 319 -0.57 4.94 25.41
N ILE A 320 0.34 5.18 24.46
CA ILE A 320 1.77 4.90 24.62
C ILE A 320 2.55 6.02 23.95
N TYR A 321 2.90 7.05 24.73
CA TYR A 321 4.22 7.68 24.80
C TYR A 321 4.28 8.52 26.10
N SER A 322 4.89 7.96 27.14
CA SER A 322 5.47 8.73 28.23
C SER A 322 6.90 8.21 28.41
N GLY A 323 7.86 9.00 27.92
CA GLY A 323 9.28 8.69 28.04
C GLY A 323 10.11 9.92 27.69
N GLY A 324 10.48 10.71 28.71
CA GLY A 324 11.51 11.75 28.60
C GLY A 324 11.23 13.02 29.40
N GLY A 325 11.56 13.03 30.70
CA GLY A 325 11.59 14.25 31.52
C GLY A 325 11.38 13.96 33.01
N GLY A 326 12.43 14.01 33.80
CA GLY A 326 12.47 13.52 35.18
C GLY A 326 11.76 14.36 36.24
N GLY A 327 11.64 13.74 37.43
CA GLY A 327 11.57 14.44 38.72
C GLY A 327 10.26 14.28 39.50
N GLY A 328 10.36 13.68 40.69
CA GLY A 328 9.44 13.93 41.81
C GLY A 328 8.35 12.88 42.05
N GLY A 329 8.45 12.17 43.17
CA GLY A 329 7.50 11.15 43.60
C GLY A 329 6.20 11.67 44.21
N GLY A 330 5.33 10.74 44.58
CA GLY A 330 4.14 11.00 45.41
C GLY A 330 2.95 10.15 44.99
N GLY A 331 2.70 9.05 45.71
CA GLY A 331 1.65 8.08 45.42
C GLY A 331 0.22 8.59 45.55
N GLY A 332 -0.70 7.91 44.86
CA GLY A 332 -2.14 8.14 44.97
C GLY A 332 -2.94 6.97 44.41
N LYS A 333 -3.69 6.30 45.29
CA LYS A 333 -4.37 5.02 45.09
C LYS A 333 -5.46 5.04 44.01
N GLN A 334 -5.58 3.90 43.33
CA GLN A 334 -6.74 3.45 42.58
C GLN A 334 -8.05 3.67 43.35
N ARG A 335 -9.07 4.25 42.69
CA ARG A 335 -10.47 3.98 43.03
C ARG A 335 -11.31 3.86 41.77
N ARG A 336 -11.83 2.64 41.58
CA ARG A 336 -12.90 2.27 40.66
C ARG A 336 -14.16 3.04 41.06
N HIS A 337 -14.87 3.60 40.09
CA HIS A 337 -16.31 3.82 40.23
C HIS A 337 -17.03 3.59 38.91
N ARG A 338 -17.81 2.51 38.89
CA ARG A 338 -18.84 2.22 37.89
C ARG A 338 -20.11 3.01 38.23
N ASP A 339 -20.89 3.20 37.17
CA ASP A 339 -22.34 3.51 37.11
C ASP A 339 -22.80 4.95 37.41
N ARG A 340 -23.29 5.63 36.35
CA ARG A 340 -24.75 5.76 36.13
C ARG A 340 -25.06 6.53 34.84
N CYS A 341 -25.69 5.83 33.90
CA CYS A 341 -26.53 6.44 32.88
C CYS A 341 -27.95 6.61 33.47
N ARG A 342 -28.50 7.84 33.51
CA ARG A 342 -29.94 8.09 33.40
C ARG A 342 -30.29 9.59 33.28
N ARG A 343 -30.83 9.92 32.11
CA ARG A 343 -31.99 10.81 31.84
C ARG A 343 -31.93 12.27 32.30
N ARG A 344 -31.95 13.19 31.32
CA ARG A 344 -32.96 14.26 31.11
C ARG A 344 -32.65 14.98 29.78
N ARG A 345 -33.57 14.94 28.79
CA ARG A 345 -34.55 16.00 28.42
C ARG A 345 -33.84 17.25 27.88
N LYS A 346 -34.10 17.81 26.69
CA LYS A 346 -35.37 18.01 25.96
C LYS A 346 -35.09 18.54 24.55
N HIS A 347 -36.01 18.26 23.63
CA HIS A 347 -36.33 19.03 22.42
C HIS A 347 -36.10 20.54 22.54
N ARG A 348 -35.55 21.15 21.49
CA ARG A 348 -36.07 22.40 20.91
C ARG A 348 -35.91 22.42 19.39
N HIS A 349 -37.05 22.69 18.76
CA HIS A 349 -37.31 23.04 17.37
C HIS A 349 -36.76 24.44 17.06
N CYS A 350 -36.26 24.68 15.83
CA CYS A 350 -36.92 25.56 14.85
C CYS A 350 -36.05 25.74 13.57
N CYS A 351 -36.72 25.57 12.43
CA CYS A 351 -36.34 26.09 11.11
C CYS A 351 -36.68 27.59 10.99
N ARG A 352 -36.20 28.22 9.90
CA ARG A 352 -36.41 29.60 9.38
C ARG A 352 -35.40 30.64 9.88
N ASP A 353 -34.76 31.51 9.08
CA ASP A 353 -34.99 32.15 7.76
C ASP A 353 -33.64 32.23 6.98
N GLY A 354 -33.48 32.46 5.67
CA GLY A 354 -34.24 33.24 4.69
C GLY A 354 -33.44 34.50 4.26
N HIS A 355 -32.70 34.39 3.14
CA HIS A 355 -32.23 35.45 2.21
C HIS A 355 -31.18 36.54 2.59
N ASN A 356 -30.19 36.63 1.66
CA ASN A 356 -29.64 37.82 0.98
C ASN A 356 -28.19 38.34 1.26
N ASN A 357 -27.39 38.19 0.19
CA ASN A 357 -26.52 39.18 -0.47
C ASN A 357 -25.02 39.33 -0.09
N ARG A 358 -24.20 38.95 -1.09
CA ARG A 358 -23.01 39.64 -1.64
C ARG A 358 -21.81 39.92 -0.72
N ARG A 359 -20.73 39.16 -0.98
CA ARG A 359 -19.45 39.66 -1.51
C ARG A 359 -18.57 38.46 -1.90
N CYS A 360 -18.55 38.11 -3.19
CA CYS A 360 -17.49 37.29 -3.76
C CYS A 360 -16.32 38.21 -4.08
N ASP A 361 -15.21 38.04 -3.38
CA ASP A 361 -13.94 38.61 -3.80
C ASP A 361 -13.31 37.73 -4.89
N ARG A 362 -12.78 38.39 -5.92
CA ARG A 362 -12.27 37.81 -7.17
C ARG A 362 -10.75 37.76 -7.10
N SER A 363 -10.17 36.61 -6.76
CA SER A 363 -8.73 36.38 -6.95
C SER A 363 -8.33 34.91 -6.93
N ASN A 364 -8.99 34.02 -7.70
CA ASN A 364 -8.32 32.77 -8.14
C ASN A 364 -9.01 32.04 -9.31
N ARG A 365 -9.29 32.74 -10.42
CA ARG A 365 -9.73 32.07 -11.66
C ARG A 365 -8.51 31.64 -12.48
N GLY A 366 -7.90 30.53 -12.07
CA GLY A 366 -6.81 29.88 -12.80
C GLY A 366 -6.76 28.35 -12.70
N GLN A 367 -7.50 27.73 -11.78
CA GLN A 367 -7.43 26.26 -11.54
C GLN A 367 -8.78 25.53 -11.61
N CYS A 368 -9.85 26.19 -12.07
CA CYS A 368 -11.20 25.63 -12.02
C CYS A 368 -11.73 25.24 -13.41
N ASN A 369 -10.98 24.45 -14.18
CA ASN A 369 -11.47 23.92 -15.47
C ASN A 369 -11.11 22.46 -15.79
N ARG A 370 -10.87 21.63 -14.76
CA ARG A 370 -10.92 20.16 -14.87
C ARG A 370 -11.66 19.47 -13.71
N HIS A 371 -12.51 20.20 -12.99
CA HIS A 371 -13.11 19.71 -11.73
C HIS A 371 -14.64 19.42 -11.83
N CYS A 372 -15.17 19.12 -13.01
CA CYS A 372 -16.62 18.94 -13.20
C CYS A 372 -17.02 17.87 -14.24
N ARG A 373 -16.32 16.72 -14.28
CA ARG A 373 -16.82 15.56 -15.04
C ARG A 373 -16.96 14.24 -14.27
N CYS A 374 -16.35 14.07 -13.10
CA CYS A 374 -16.36 12.74 -12.44
C CYS A 374 -17.40 12.52 -11.32
N LEU A 375 -18.27 13.49 -11.00
CA LEU A 375 -19.30 13.33 -9.96
C LEU A 375 -20.75 13.52 -10.43
N ARG A 376 -21.01 13.44 -11.74
CA ARG A 376 -22.39 13.42 -12.28
C ARG A 376 -22.78 12.02 -12.75
N PHE A 377 -22.74 11.01 -11.89
CA PHE A 377 -23.40 9.73 -12.21
C PHE A 377 -23.83 8.92 -10.99
N VAL A 378 -24.27 9.54 -9.90
CA VAL A 378 -25.09 8.83 -8.89
C VAL A 378 -26.09 9.80 -8.29
N GLY A 379 -27.36 9.72 -8.71
CA GLY A 379 -28.43 10.52 -8.13
C GLY A 379 -29.59 10.82 -9.07
N GLY A 380 -30.41 9.80 -9.35
CA GLY A 380 -31.61 9.94 -10.18
C GLY A 380 -32.61 8.83 -9.94
N GLY A 381 -33.01 8.62 -8.68
CA GLY A 381 -34.15 7.77 -8.34
C GLY A 381 -35.45 8.59 -8.33
N GLY A 382 -36.38 8.24 -9.21
CA GLY A 382 -37.75 8.74 -9.24
C GLY A 382 -38.61 7.73 -9.99
N GLY A 383 -39.38 6.93 -9.26
CA GLY A 383 -40.15 5.80 -9.79
C GLY A 383 -41.46 6.19 -10.45
N PHE A 384 -42.11 5.19 -11.07
CA PHE A 384 -43.57 5.08 -11.14
C PHE A 384 -43.98 3.61 -11.40
N ASP A 385 -45.17 3.32 -10.90
CA ASP A 385 -45.93 2.09 -10.72
C ASP A 385 -46.00 1.03 -11.84
N GLY A 386 -46.13 -0.23 -11.39
CA GLY A 386 -47.41 -0.95 -11.53
C GLY A 386 -47.57 -1.94 -12.69
N GLY A 387 -47.76 -3.21 -12.35
CA GLY A 387 -48.37 -4.21 -13.24
C GLY A 387 -47.85 -5.62 -13.01
N GLY A 388 -48.60 -6.42 -12.24
CA GLY A 388 -48.29 -7.82 -12.02
C GLY A 388 -48.65 -8.71 -13.21
N ASP A 389 -47.99 -9.86 -13.32
CA ASP A 389 -48.66 -11.08 -13.77
C ASP A 389 -47.94 -12.34 -13.24
N ARG A 390 -48.72 -13.41 -13.19
CA ARG A 390 -48.51 -14.67 -12.46
C ARG A 390 -47.64 -15.66 -13.23
N GLY A 391 -46.87 -16.45 -12.48
CA GLY A 391 -46.87 -17.92 -12.54
C GLY A 391 -46.30 -18.65 -13.77
N ALA A 392 -45.17 -19.32 -13.59
CA ALA A 392 -44.76 -20.66 -14.11
C ALA A 392 -43.23 -20.74 -13.94
N GLY A 393 -42.59 -21.78 -13.40
CA GLY A 393 -42.83 -23.20 -13.60
C GLY A 393 -41.66 -23.78 -14.41
N GLU A 394 -40.64 -24.28 -13.69
CA GLU A 394 -39.74 -25.40 -14.03
C GLU A 394 -39.04 -25.56 -15.43
N ARG A 395 -37.71 -25.79 -15.33
CA ARG A 395 -36.84 -26.77 -16.04
C ARG A 395 -36.28 -26.51 -17.46
N ARG A 396 -34.95 -26.79 -17.51
CA ARG A 396 -34.07 -27.46 -18.53
C ARG A 396 -32.93 -26.56 -19.02
N GLN A 397 -31.66 -26.79 -18.67
CA GLN A 397 -30.70 -27.84 -19.10
C GLN A 397 -30.47 -27.97 -20.62
N LEU A 398 -29.18 -27.79 -20.96
CA LEU A 398 -28.39 -28.40 -22.05
C LEU A 398 -28.62 -27.95 -23.50
N LEU A 399 -27.62 -27.30 -24.08
CA LEU A 399 -27.17 -27.57 -25.46
C LEU A 399 -25.63 -27.46 -25.57
N ARG A 400 -24.99 -28.63 -25.72
CA ARG A 400 -23.66 -28.84 -26.35
C ARG A 400 -23.91 -29.44 -27.74
N GLY A 401 -23.06 -29.07 -28.71
CA GLY A 401 -22.97 -29.62 -30.07
C GLY A 401 -22.89 -28.47 -31.08
N GLY A 402 -21.80 -28.22 -31.82
CA GLY A 402 -20.82 -29.14 -32.38
C GLY A 402 -21.12 -29.30 -33.87
N PHE A 403 -20.54 -28.46 -34.73
CA PHE A 403 -20.52 -28.65 -36.19
C PHE A 403 -19.17 -28.20 -36.75
N GLY A 404 -18.45 -29.18 -37.31
CA GLY A 404 -17.26 -28.96 -38.15
C GLY A 404 -17.63 -28.97 -39.62
N TYR A 405 -16.85 -28.22 -40.40
CA TYR A 405 -16.70 -28.27 -41.86
C TYR A 405 -15.17 -28.23 -42.08
N GLY A 406 -14.49 -29.12 -42.80
CA GLY A 406 -14.82 -29.79 -44.05
C GLY A 406 -14.00 -29.15 -45.18
N GLN A 407 -12.74 -29.60 -45.37
CA GLN A 407 -11.89 -29.25 -46.52
C GLN A 407 -12.36 -29.97 -47.80
N PRO A 408 -12.18 -29.38 -48.99
CA PRO A 408 -12.23 -30.10 -50.26
C PRO A 408 -10.83 -30.28 -50.87
N ASP A 409 -10.56 -31.49 -51.36
CA ASP A 409 -9.41 -31.80 -52.21
C ASP A 409 -9.77 -31.74 -53.71
N ASP A 410 -8.73 -31.37 -54.47
CA ASP A 410 -8.41 -31.68 -55.88
C ASP A 410 -9.24 -31.12 -57.03
N LEU A 411 -8.58 -30.29 -57.87
CA LEU A 411 -7.95 -30.72 -59.14
C LEU A 411 -7.37 -29.49 -59.88
N GLY A 412 -6.09 -29.55 -60.27
CA GLY A 412 -5.44 -28.56 -61.15
C GLY A 412 -3.92 -28.54 -61.06
#